data_AF-A0A9P7BKF5-F1
#
_entry.id   AF-A0A9P7BKF5-F1
#
_cell.length_a   1.000
_cell.length_b   1.000
_cell.length_c   1.000
_cell.angle_alpha   90.00
_cell.angle_beta   90.00
_cell.angle_gamma   90.00
#
_symmetry.space_group_name_H-M   'P 1'
#
loop_
_entity.id
_entity.type
_entity.pdbx_description
1 polymer ?
#
loop_
_entity_poly.entity_id
_entity_poly.type
_entity_poly.pdbx_seq_one_letter_code
_entity_poly.pdbx_strand_id
1 'polypeptide(L)'
;MSKMLPSDTQNSIQALLENSIDPTVIGKRVGVHRNIVNRPSIVTESTRRYIKRQVLTGCLKPAKDVQMKLEEIGHPMSYQSAINVLHAVEIYAEIKKKKPLLTEKHKRARLAWAKKHQYWTVHDWRRVIFSEPGYACQDYNGAMNSELYQEILTTSLKDTMEYYDLNWETSVFQHDNDPKHRSKFTTQWMKDSVMVCIDDWPSQSPDTNPIEHVWHHLKLKLSM
;
A
#
# COMPACT_ATOMS: atom_id res chain seq x y z
N MET A 1 12.14 -19.55 8.55
CA MET A 1 13.55 -19.53 9.00
C MET A 1 14.43 -20.10 7.90
N SER A 2 15.38 -19.32 7.39
CA SER A 2 16.27 -19.72 6.28
C SER A 2 17.10 -20.96 6.68
N LYS A 3 17.04 -22.02 5.87
CA LYS A 3 17.82 -23.27 6.07
C LYS A 3 19.25 -23.17 5.50
N MET A 4 19.75 -21.96 5.23
CA MET A 4 21.00 -21.78 4.49
C MET A 4 22.22 -21.61 5.39
N LEU A 5 23.33 -22.21 4.96
CA LEU A 5 24.63 -22.03 5.60
C LEU A 5 25.17 -20.60 5.40
N PRO A 6 25.91 -20.05 6.38
CA PRO A 6 26.60 -18.77 6.25
C PRO A 6 27.53 -18.73 5.02
N SER A 7 27.73 -17.55 4.42
CA SER A 7 28.55 -17.41 3.21
C SER A 7 30.00 -17.85 3.40
N ASP A 8 30.59 -17.59 4.56
CA ASP A 8 31.97 -18.00 4.86
C ASP A 8 32.10 -19.52 4.92
N THR A 9 31.07 -20.20 5.42
CA THR A 9 30.92 -21.65 5.43
C THR A 9 30.82 -22.21 4.00
N GLN A 10 30.02 -21.58 3.13
CA GLN A 10 29.89 -21.97 1.72
C GLN A 10 31.20 -21.78 0.94
N ASN A 11 31.87 -20.64 1.13
CA ASN A 11 33.16 -20.34 0.49
C ASN A 11 34.25 -21.32 0.95
N SER A 12 34.27 -21.67 2.24
CA SER A 12 35.19 -22.66 2.79
C SER A 12 34.97 -24.04 2.19
N ILE A 13 33.70 -24.47 2.02
CA ILE A 13 33.36 -25.74 1.38
C ILE A 13 33.83 -25.76 -0.08
N GLN A 14 33.56 -24.69 -0.83
CA GLN A 14 33.95 -24.56 -2.24
C GLN A 14 35.47 -24.68 -2.42
N ALA A 15 36.25 -23.93 -1.63
CA ALA A 15 37.70 -23.95 -1.68
C ALA A 15 38.29 -25.34 -1.30
N LEU A 16 37.69 -26.04 -0.34
CA LEU A 16 38.15 -27.38 0.06
C LEU A 16 37.82 -28.44 -1.00
N LEU A 17 36.71 -28.30 -1.73
CA LEU A 17 36.35 -29.17 -2.87
C LEU A 17 37.31 -28.97 -4.06
N GLU A 18 37.71 -27.72 -4.35
CA GLU A 18 38.69 -27.40 -5.41
C GLU A 18 40.08 -28.02 -5.13
N ASN A 19 40.41 -28.24 -3.86
CA ASN A 19 41.63 -28.93 -3.43
C ASN A 19 41.47 -30.47 -3.37
N SER A 20 40.41 -31.04 -3.95
CA SER A 20 40.15 -32.49 -3.99
C SER A 20 40.05 -33.18 -2.61
N ILE A 21 39.61 -32.46 -1.57
CA ILE A 21 39.46 -33.02 -0.22
C ILE A 21 38.16 -33.83 -0.10
N ASP A 22 38.20 -34.97 0.59
CA ASP A 22 37.03 -35.83 0.81
C ASP A 22 35.84 -35.07 1.47
N PRO A 23 34.62 -35.14 0.89
CA PRO A 23 33.45 -34.43 1.41
C PRO A 23 33.04 -34.78 2.85
N THR A 24 33.38 -35.98 3.34
CA THR A 24 33.12 -36.40 4.71
C THR A 24 34.03 -35.67 5.70
N VAL A 25 35.29 -35.43 5.29
CA VAL A 25 36.27 -34.65 6.06
C VAL A 25 35.88 -33.17 6.10
N ILE A 26 35.46 -32.62 4.96
CA ILE A 26 34.96 -31.24 4.87
C ILE A 26 33.74 -31.06 5.78
N GLY A 27 32.78 -31.98 5.74
CA GLY A 27 31.57 -31.91 6.56
C GLY A 27 31.89 -31.89 8.05
N LYS A 28 32.82 -32.73 8.52
CA LYS A 28 33.30 -32.72 9.91
C LYS A 28 34.00 -31.41 10.28
N ARG A 29 34.84 -30.87 9.39
CA ARG A 29 35.62 -29.63 9.64
C ARG A 29 34.74 -28.39 9.74
N VAL A 30 33.67 -28.37 8.97
CA VAL A 30 32.78 -27.21 8.82
C VAL A 30 31.49 -27.35 9.65
N GLY A 31 31.29 -28.50 10.31
CA GLY A 31 30.13 -28.75 11.16
C GLY A 31 28.83 -29.00 10.40
N VAL A 32 28.90 -29.55 9.18
CA VAL A 32 27.75 -29.78 8.30
C VAL A 32 27.71 -31.21 7.79
N HIS A 33 26.51 -31.75 7.55
CA HIS A 33 26.36 -33.11 7.04
C HIS A 33 26.98 -33.24 5.64
N ARG A 34 27.66 -34.37 5.33
CA ARG A 34 28.35 -34.62 4.05
C ARG A 34 27.49 -34.37 2.80
N ASN A 35 26.18 -34.62 2.89
CA ASN A 35 25.25 -34.38 1.77
C ASN A 35 25.09 -32.89 1.43
N ILE A 36 25.33 -31.99 2.40
CA ILE A 36 25.30 -30.54 2.20
C ILE A 36 26.58 -30.08 1.49
N VAL A 37 27.72 -30.68 1.84
CA VAL A 37 29.01 -30.45 1.17
C VAL A 37 28.93 -30.82 -0.31
N ASN A 38 28.28 -31.93 -0.64
CA ASN A 38 28.10 -32.40 -2.02
C ASN A 38 27.04 -31.65 -2.83
N ARG A 39 26.37 -30.66 -2.24
CA ARG A 39 25.34 -29.84 -2.90
C ARG A 39 25.62 -28.36 -2.67
N PRO A 40 26.76 -27.84 -3.16
CA PRO A 40 27.05 -26.42 -3.07
C PRO A 40 25.98 -25.60 -3.80
N SER A 41 25.71 -24.40 -3.31
CA SER A 41 24.78 -23.48 -3.96
C SER A 41 25.35 -23.07 -5.32
N ILE A 42 24.56 -23.20 -6.38
CA ILE A 42 24.96 -22.83 -7.75
C ILE A 42 25.33 -21.33 -7.86
N VAL A 43 24.73 -20.51 -7.01
CA VAL A 43 24.89 -19.06 -7.01
C VAL A 43 25.74 -18.64 -5.82
N THR A 44 26.74 -17.81 -6.07
CA THR A 44 27.59 -17.24 -5.01
C THR A 44 26.85 -16.15 -4.24
N GLU A 45 27.38 -15.80 -3.06
CA GLU A 45 26.81 -14.70 -2.27
C GLU A 45 26.91 -13.34 -2.98
N SER A 46 28.00 -13.09 -3.70
CA SER A 46 28.18 -11.87 -4.48
C SER A 46 27.12 -11.74 -5.57
N THR A 47 26.84 -12.83 -6.30
CA THR A 47 25.77 -12.86 -7.29
C THR A 47 24.41 -12.66 -6.65
N ARG A 48 24.13 -13.29 -5.50
CA ARG A 48 22.89 -13.05 -4.74
C ARG A 48 22.70 -11.58 -4.37
N ARG A 49 23.74 -10.93 -3.84
CA ARG A 49 23.70 -9.48 -3.52
C ARG A 49 23.48 -8.63 -4.76
N TYR A 50 24.12 -8.98 -5.88
CA TYR A 50 23.91 -8.30 -7.15
C TYR A 50 22.45 -8.40 -7.61
N ILE A 51 21.87 -9.60 -7.62
CA ILE A 51 20.45 -9.80 -7.97
C ILE A 51 19.53 -9.04 -7.02
N LYS A 52 19.78 -9.09 -5.71
CA LYS A 52 19.03 -8.32 -4.71
C LYS A 52 19.02 -6.83 -5.06
N ARG A 53 20.20 -6.27 -5.37
CA ARG A 53 20.33 -4.86 -5.79
C ARG A 53 19.50 -4.57 -7.05
N GLN A 54 19.61 -5.39 -8.09
CA GLN A 54 18.90 -5.17 -9.35
C GLN A 54 17.37 -5.19 -9.18
N VAL A 55 16.85 -6.04 -8.30
CA VAL A 55 15.42 -6.08 -7.97
C VAL A 55 15.02 -4.83 -7.18
N LEU A 56 15.79 -4.44 -6.16
CA LEU A 56 15.50 -3.26 -5.34
C LEU A 56 15.59 -1.94 -6.13
N THR A 57 16.47 -1.86 -7.13
CA THR A 57 16.54 -0.69 -8.03
C THR A 57 15.47 -0.71 -9.13
N GLY A 58 14.65 -1.76 -9.21
CA GLY A 58 13.57 -1.89 -10.18
C GLY A 58 14.03 -2.26 -11.59
N CYS A 59 15.30 -2.66 -11.76
CA CYS A 59 15.85 -3.12 -13.04
C CYS A 59 15.35 -4.53 -13.40
N LEU A 60 15.07 -5.37 -12.40
CA LEU A 60 14.42 -6.66 -12.54
C LEU A 60 13.10 -6.65 -11.76
N LYS A 61 11.99 -7.04 -12.38
CA LYS A 61 10.64 -7.00 -11.75
C LYS A 61 10.07 -8.39 -11.50
N PRO A 62 9.73 -9.19 -12.52
CA PRO A 62 9.29 -10.57 -12.33
C PRO A 62 10.48 -11.49 -12.03
N ALA A 63 10.20 -12.59 -11.31
CA ALA A 63 11.17 -13.65 -11.08
C ALA A 63 11.68 -14.29 -12.39
N LYS A 64 10.92 -14.17 -13.49
CA LYS A 64 11.35 -14.63 -14.82
C LYS A 64 12.54 -13.83 -15.35
N ASP A 65 12.52 -12.51 -15.19
CA ASP A 65 13.65 -11.64 -15.57
C ASP A 65 14.88 -11.96 -14.73
N VAL A 66 14.68 -12.28 -13.45
CA VAL A 66 15.76 -12.74 -12.55
C VAL A 66 16.35 -14.05 -13.04
N GLN A 67 15.52 -15.03 -13.45
CA GLN A 67 15.99 -16.29 -14.03
C GLN A 67 16.83 -16.03 -15.29
N MET A 68 16.32 -15.21 -16.22
CA MET A 68 17.04 -14.86 -17.45
C MET A 68 18.35 -14.14 -17.15
N LYS A 69 18.37 -13.24 -16.16
CA LYS A 69 19.59 -12.54 -15.77
C LYS A 69 20.62 -13.48 -15.15
N LEU A 70 20.18 -14.44 -14.35
CA LEU A 70 21.05 -15.48 -13.78
C LEU A 70 21.66 -16.36 -14.87
N GLU A 71 20.88 -16.72 -15.89
CA GLU A 71 21.36 -17.47 -17.05
C GLU A 71 22.39 -16.66 -17.87
N GLU A 72 22.14 -15.37 -18.10
CA GLU A 72 23.05 -14.45 -18.78
C GLU A 72 24.42 -14.35 -18.10
N ILE A 73 24.45 -14.31 -16.77
CA ILE A 73 25.71 -14.22 -15.99
C ILE A 73 26.36 -15.58 -15.73
N GLY A 74 25.91 -16.64 -16.40
CA GLY A 74 26.53 -17.97 -16.35
C GLY A 74 26.01 -18.90 -15.25
N HIS A 75 24.83 -18.62 -14.68
CA HIS A 75 24.15 -19.48 -13.70
C HIS A 75 22.81 -19.99 -14.26
N PRO A 76 22.80 -20.85 -15.31
CA PRO A 76 21.58 -21.43 -15.84
C PRO A 76 20.87 -22.27 -14.77
N MET A 77 19.58 -22.02 -14.56
CA MET A 77 18.78 -22.73 -13.56
C MET A 77 17.29 -22.72 -13.88
N SER A 78 16.54 -23.58 -13.18
CA SER A 78 15.08 -23.59 -13.27
C SER A 78 14.45 -22.35 -12.65
N TYR A 79 13.23 -22.02 -13.09
CA TYR A 79 12.45 -20.92 -12.53
C TYR A 79 12.29 -21.02 -11.00
N GLN A 80 12.01 -22.23 -10.49
CA GLN A 80 11.89 -22.47 -9.05
C GLN A 80 13.21 -22.24 -8.30
N SER A 81 14.35 -22.53 -8.94
CA SER A 81 15.66 -22.25 -8.34
C SER A 81 15.92 -20.75 -8.25
N ALA A 82 15.53 -19.97 -9.26
CA ALA A 82 15.60 -18.51 -9.22
C ALA A 82 14.69 -17.93 -8.11
N ILE A 83 13.51 -18.49 -7.88
CA ILE A 83 12.66 -18.14 -6.73
C ILE A 83 13.35 -18.45 -5.40
N ASN A 84 14.00 -19.61 -5.27
CA ASN A 84 14.74 -19.96 -4.06
C ASN A 84 15.92 -18.99 -3.80
N VAL A 85 16.57 -18.51 -4.87
CA VAL A 85 17.60 -17.46 -4.79
C VAL A 85 17.02 -16.15 -4.26
N LEU A 86 15.82 -15.75 -4.70
CA LEU A 86 15.13 -14.57 -4.18
C LEU A 86 14.73 -14.73 -2.70
N HIS A 87 14.19 -15.89 -2.32
CA HIS A 87 13.85 -16.18 -0.93
C HIS A 87 15.08 -16.19 -0.02
N ALA A 88 16.23 -16.65 -0.52
CA ALA A 88 17.49 -16.63 0.21
C ALA A 88 17.96 -15.21 0.56
N VAL A 89 17.58 -14.21 -0.24
CA VAL A 89 17.87 -12.79 0.01
C VAL A 89 16.68 -12.02 0.59
N GLU A 90 15.67 -12.75 1.09
CA GLU A 90 14.46 -12.24 1.73
C GLU A 90 13.58 -11.40 0.79
N ILE A 91 13.59 -11.70 -0.50
CA ILE A 91 12.68 -11.13 -1.49
C ILE A 91 11.56 -12.12 -1.75
N TYR A 92 10.33 -11.69 -1.52
CA TYR A 92 9.11 -12.48 -1.75
C TYR A 92 8.21 -11.79 -2.76
N ALA A 93 7.48 -12.58 -3.53
CA ALA A 93 6.48 -12.04 -4.45
C ALA A 93 5.25 -11.57 -3.66
N GLU A 94 4.82 -10.34 -3.90
CA GLU A 94 3.56 -9.82 -3.40
C GLU A 94 2.61 -9.46 -4.55
N ILE A 95 1.32 -9.74 -4.34
CA ILE A 95 0.28 -9.29 -5.25
C ILE A 95 0.12 -7.79 -5.06
N LYS A 96 0.30 -7.03 -6.15
CA LYS A 96 0.06 -5.58 -6.13
C LYS A 96 -1.40 -5.32 -5.77
N LYS A 97 -1.63 -4.64 -4.64
CA LYS A 97 -2.96 -4.14 -4.29
C LYS A 97 -3.47 -3.22 -5.40
N LYS A 98 -4.71 -3.43 -5.85
CA LYS A 98 -5.36 -2.53 -6.81
C LYS A 98 -5.47 -1.15 -6.17
N LYS A 99 -4.97 -0.13 -6.86
CA LYS A 99 -5.06 1.27 -6.45
C LYS A 99 -5.64 2.08 -7.62
N PRO A 100 -6.45 3.13 -7.36
CA PRO A 100 -6.87 4.03 -8.41
C PRO A 100 -5.64 4.65 -9.09
N LEU A 101 -5.69 4.76 -10.41
CA LEU A 101 -4.60 5.35 -11.19
C LEU A 101 -4.62 6.88 -10.99
N LEU A 102 -3.63 7.38 -10.27
CA LEU A 102 -3.47 8.81 -10.03
C LEU A 102 -2.70 9.47 -11.17
N THR A 103 -3.34 10.44 -11.82
CA THR A 103 -2.67 11.34 -12.77
C THR A 103 -1.69 12.26 -12.03
N GLU A 104 -0.74 12.87 -12.74
CA GLU A 104 0.17 13.87 -12.14
C GLU A 104 -0.59 15.07 -11.54
N LYS A 105 -1.73 15.43 -12.14
CA LYS A 105 -2.63 16.45 -11.58
C LYS A 105 -3.17 16.02 -10.22
N HIS A 106 -3.65 14.78 -10.09
CA HIS A 106 -4.14 14.25 -8.80
C HIS A 106 -3.02 14.25 -7.75
N LYS A 107 -1.82 13.78 -8.10
CA LYS A 107 -0.68 13.72 -7.17
C LYS A 107 -0.30 15.12 -6.64
N ARG A 108 -0.24 16.13 -7.50
CA ARG A 108 0.06 17.51 -7.10
C ARG A 108 -1.02 18.08 -6.18
N ALA A 109 -2.29 17.91 -6.52
CA ALA A 109 -3.41 18.39 -5.70
C ALA A 109 -3.39 17.74 -4.30
N ARG A 110 -3.18 16.42 -4.24
CA ARG A 110 -3.06 15.67 -2.98
C ARG A 110 -1.90 16.14 -2.13
N LEU A 111 -0.72 16.34 -2.72
CA LEU A 111 0.44 16.84 -2.00
C LEU A 111 0.23 18.27 -1.48
N ALA A 112 -0.36 19.15 -2.28
CA ALA A 112 -0.67 20.51 -1.87
C ALA A 112 -1.65 20.54 -0.69
N TRP A 113 -2.72 19.76 -0.78
CA TRP A 113 -3.69 19.61 0.30
C TRP A 113 -3.04 19.07 1.58
N ALA A 114 -2.24 18.01 1.49
CA ALA A 114 -1.54 17.44 2.64
C ALA A 114 -0.59 18.45 3.28
N LYS A 115 0.20 19.20 2.49
CA LYS A 115 1.10 20.24 3.01
C LYS A 115 0.36 21.38 3.69
N LYS A 116 -0.81 21.77 3.17
CA LYS A 116 -1.64 22.83 3.77
C LYS A 116 -2.17 22.42 5.15
N HIS A 117 -2.51 21.14 5.32
CA HIS A 117 -3.10 20.60 6.54
C HIS A 117 -2.08 19.88 7.45
N GLN A 118 -0.79 19.85 7.10
CA GLN A 118 0.24 19.08 7.83
C GLN A 118 0.47 19.56 9.27
N TYR A 119 0.13 20.82 9.57
CA TYR A 119 0.28 21.44 10.89
C TYR A 119 -1.03 21.57 11.66
N TRP A 120 -2.13 21.02 11.13
CA TRP A 120 -3.40 20.97 11.84
C TRP A 120 -3.26 20.11 13.09
N THR A 121 -3.68 20.67 14.21
CA THR A 121 -3.68 20.00 15.50
C THR A 121 -4.83 19.00 15.59
N VAL A 122 -4.80 18.13 16.60
CA VAL A 122 -5.93 17.25 16.92
C VAL A 122 -7.22 18.06 17.14
N HIS A 123 -7.12 19.26 17.72
CA HIS A 123 -8.29 20.12 17.92
C HIS A 123 -8.87 20.64 16.60
N ASP A 124 -8.02 20.98 15.63
CA ASP A 124 -8.47 21.39 14.30
C ASP A 124 -9.18 20.24 13.59
N TRP A 125 -8.60 19.04 13.62
CA TRP A 125 -9.22 17.84 13.05
C TRP A 125 -10.52 17.43 13.74
N ARG A 126 -10.66 17.65 15.05
CA ARG A 126 -11.89 17.36 15.80
C ARG A 126 -13.10 18.18 15.34
N ARG A 127 -12.86 19.33 14.71
CA ARG A 127 -13.92 20.18 14.17
C ARG A 127 -14.37 19.73 12.78
N VAL A 128 -13.65 18.78 12.16
CA VAL A 128 -13.96 18.31 10.81
C VAL A 128 -15.02 17.23 10.85
N ILE A 129 -16.12 17.46 10.15
CA ILE A 129 -17.18 16.48 9.94
C ILE A 129 -16.96 15.84 8.58
N PHE A 130 -16.54 14.57 8.60
CA PHE A 130 -16.39 13.76 7.40
C PHE A 130 -17.72 13.14 7.01
N SER A 131 -18.15 13.37 5.77
CA SER A 131 -19.40 12.82 5.24
C SER A 131 -19.15 12.12 3.91
N GLU A 132 -19.76 10.96 3.73
CA GLU A 132 -19.78 10.26 2.45
C GLU A 132 -20.97 9.29 2.42
N PRO A 133 -21.74 9.23 1.32
CA PRO A 133 -22.72 8.16 1.13
C PRO A 133 -21.97 6.82 1.06
N GLY A 134 -22.10 5.99 2.09
CA GLY A 134 -21.48 4.68 2.14
C GLY A 134 -22.18 3.65 1.25
N TYR A 135 -21.52 2.53 1.03
CA TYR A 135 -22.05 1.41 0.22
C TYR A 135 -23.37 0.79 0.72
N ALA A 136 -23.83 1.16 1.93
CA ALA A 136 -25.07 0.68 2.52
C ALA A 136 -26.28 1.60 2.28
N CYS A 137 -26.11 2.76 1.62
CA CYS A 137 -27.24 3.58 1.20
C CYS A 137 -27.77 3.08 -0.16
N GLN A 138 -28.88 2.35 -0.15
CA GLN A 138 -29.71 2.20 -1.35
C GLN A 138 -30.62 3.42 -1.45
N ASP A 139 -30.39 4.24 -2.46
CA ASP A 139 -31.32 5.29 -2.84
C ASP A 139 -32.50 4.62 -3.55
N TYR A 140 -33.63 4.46 -2.86
CA TYR A 140 -34.82 3.79 -3.39
C TYR A 140 -35.51 4.61 -4.51
N ASN A 141 -35.13 5.89 -4.68
CA ASN A 141 -35.82 6.85 -5.55
C ASN A 141 -35.00 7.35 -6.75
N GLY A 142 -33.80 6.82 -6.99
CA GLY A 142 -32.97 7.18 -8.15
C GLY A 142 -31.54 7.59 -7.79
N ALA A 143 -30.89 8.37 -8.65
CA ALA A 143 -29.57 8.93 -8.35
C ALA A 143 -29.72 10.26 -7.60
N MET A 144 -29.14 10.36 -6.40
CA MET A 144 -29.12 11.58 -5.59
C MET A 144 -28.71 12.82 -6.41
N ASN A 145 -29.56 13.84 -6.43
CA ASN A 145 -29.32 15.12 -7.10
C ASN A 145 -28.88 16.20 -6.08
N SER A 146 -28.66 17.44 -6.53
CA SER A 146 -28.24 18.55 -5.65
C SER A 146 -29.30 18.98 -4.63
N GLU A 147 -30.58 18.86 -4.97
CA GLU A 147 -31.69 19.25 -4.10
C GLU A 147 -31.83 18.28 -2.92
N LEU A 148 -31.91 16.98 -3.22
CA LEU A 148 -31.94 15.93 -2.20
C LEU A 148 -30.68 15.96 -1.33
N TYR A 149 -29.52 16.27 -1.92
CA TYR A 149 -28.29 16.44 -1.15
C TYR A 149 -28.40 17.59 -0.14
N GLN A 150 -28.92 18.76 -0.55
CA GLN A 150 -29.14 19.89 0.37
C GLN A 150 -30.16 19.54 1.46
N GLU A 151 -31.22 18.82 1.12
CA GLU A 151 -32.23 18.33 2.09
C GLU A 151 -31.61 17.40 3.14
N ILE A 152 -30.75 16.46 2.74
CA ILE A 152 -30.04 15.58 3.67
C ILE A 152 -29.13 16.40 4.61
N LEU A 153 -28.47 17.44 4.10
CA LEU A 153 -27.62 18.31 4.91
C LEU A 153 -28.43 19.19 5.88
N THR A 154 -29.64 19.64 5.50
CA THR A 154 -30.48 20.46 6.40
C THR A 154 -31.24 19.64 7.44
N THR A 155 -31.45 18.35 7.20
CA THR A 155 -32.17 17.46 8.11
C THR A 155 -31.17 16.61 8.88
N SER A 156 -30.77 15.49 8.30
CA SER A 156 -30.02 14.42 8.96
C SER A 156 -28.69 14.89 9.53
N LEU A 157 -27.95 15.74 8.80
CA LEU A 157 -26.69 16.26 9.29
C LEU A 157 -26.90 17.24 10.46
N LYS A 158 -27.85 18.17 10.36
CA LYS A 158 -28.13 19.12 11.45
C LYS A 158 -28.60 18.39 12.71
N ASP A 159 -29.49 17.42 12.58
CA ASP A 159 -29.97 16.60 13.70
C ASP A 159 -28.81 15.83 14.34
N THR A 160 -27.90 15.28 13.52
CA THR A 160 -26.69 14.60 14.01
C THR A 160 -25.75 15.55 14.74
N MET A 161 -25.57 16.76 14.21
CA MET A 161 -24.73 17.77 14.85
C MET A 161 -25.30 18.20 16.19
N GLU A 162 -26.61 18.43 16.27
CA GLU A 162 -27.30 18.73 17.53
C GLU A 162 -27.14 17.58 18.53
N TYR A 163 -27.32 16.33 18.10
CA TYR A 163 -27.16 15.15 18.94
C TYR A 163 -25.76 15.03 19.57
N TYR A 164 -24.71 15.46 18.85
CA TYR A 164 -23.32 15.41 19.32
C TYR A 164 -22.81 16.75 19.89
N ASP A 165 -23.70 17.71 20.16
CA ASP A 165 -23.36 19.06 20.65
C ASP A 165 -22.34 19.79 19.75
N LEU A 166 -22.40 19.57 18.43
CA LEU A 166 -21.55 20.20 17.44
C LEU A 166 -22.19 21.50 16.92
N ASN A 167 -21.37 22.55 16.79
CA ASN A 167 -21.84 23.85 16.33
C ASN A 167 -21.66 24.02 14.82
N TRP A 168 -22.76 24.28 14.12
CA TRP A 168 -22.85 24.44 12.66
C TRP A 168 -21.86 25.45 12.08
N GLU A 169 -21.70 26.61 12.69
CA GLU A 169 -20.87 27.72 12.17
C GLU A 169 -19.37 27.49 12.39
N THR A 170 -19.02 26.66 13.38
CA THR A 170 -17.62 26.41 13.77
C THR A 170 -17.09 25.06 13.31
N SER A 171 -17.97 24.13 12.93
CA SER A 171 -17.60 22.86 12.33
C SER A 171 -17.16 23.05 10.87
N VAL A 172 -16.18 22.26 10.46
CA VAL A 172 -15.66 22.26 9.09
C VAL A 172 -16.19 21.01 8.39
N PHE A 173 -16.97 21.18 7.34
CA PHE A 173 -17.57 20.09 6.61
C PHE A 173 -16.64 19.58 5.50
N GLN A 174 -16.47 18.26 5.43
CA GLN A 174 -15.77 17.60 4.34
C GLN A 174 -16.78 16.81 3.49
N HIS A 175 -16.74 17.09 2.19
CA HIS A 175 -17.40 16.33 1.14
C HIS A 175 -16.46 16.13 -0.06
N ASP A 176 -16.80 15.22 -0.97
CA ASP A 176 -16.00 14.98 -2.17
C ASP A 176 -16.33 15.97 -3.31
N ASN A 177 -15.64 15.82 -4.43
CA ASN A 177 -15.82 16.68 -5.60
C ASN A 177 -16.92 16.18 -6.57
N ASP A 178 -17.91 15.43 -6.10
CA ASP A 178 -19.02 15.00 -6.93
C ASP A 178 -19.76 16.21 -7.53
N PRO A 179 -20.17 16.17 -8.82
CA PRO A 179 -20.86 17.27 -9.48
C PRO A 179 -22.03 17.88 -8.69
N LYS A 180 -22.78 17.07 -7.92
CA LYS A 180 -23.92 17.58 -7.13
C LYS A 180 -23.48 18.38 -5.90
N HIS A 181 -22.32 18.07 -5.33
CA HIS A 181 -21.74 18.79 -4.19
C HIS A 181 -21.10 20.12 -4.65
N ARG A 182 -20.55 20.14 -5.87
CA ARG A 182 -19.84 21.28 -6.46
C ARG A 182 -20.71 22.14 -7.40
N SER A 183 -22.01 21.83 -7.50
CA SER A 183 -22.92 22.59 -8.35
C SER A 183 -23.04 24.04 -7.86
N LYS A 184 -23.33 24.98 -8.76
CA LYS A 184 -23.56 26.39 -8.37
C LYS A 184 -24.70 26.52 -7.36
N PHE A 185 -25.74 25.71 -7.53
CA PHE A 185 -26.88 25.65 -6.64
C PHE A 185 -26.45 25.25 -5.21
N THR A 186 -25.72 24.14 -5.08
CA THR A 186 -25.24 23.65 -3.78
C THR A 186 -24.21 24.57 -3.14
N THR A 187 -23.22 25.03 -3.91
CA THR A 187 -22.17 25.91 -3.36
C THR A 187 -22.70 27.28 -2.94
N GLN A 188 -23.76 27.79 -3.59
CA GLN A 188 -24.44 29.01 -3.14
C GLN A 188 -25.21 28.75 -1.84
N TRP A 189 -26.01 27.68 -1.79
CA TRP A 189 -26.75 27.30 -0.59
C TRP A 189 -25.84 27.09 0.64
N MET A 190 -24.66 26.49 0.47
CA MET A 190 -23.69 26.31 1.56
C MET A 190 -23.21 27.65 2.14
N LYS A 191 -22.96 28.63 1.26
CA LYS A 191 -22.58 30.00 1.69
C LYS A 191 -23.71 30.69 2.41
N ASP A 192 -24.93 30.60 1.87
CA ASP A 192 -26.12 31.22 2.47
C ASP A 192 -26.45 30.58 3.83
N SER A 193 -26.13 29.30 3.99
CA SER A 193 -26.27 28.56 5.25
C SER A 193 -25.08 28.77 6.21
N VAL A 194 -24.07 29.56 5.86
CA VAL A 194 -22.87 29.80 6.68
C VAL A 194 -22.09 28.49 6.99
N MET A 195 -22.16 27.51 6.09
CA MET A 195 -21.45 26.24 6.24
C MET A 195 -20.00 26.40 5.80
N VAL A 196 -19.06 26.04 6.67
CA VAL A 196 -17.62 26.08 6.36
C VAL A 196 -17.21 24.75 5.74
N CYS A 197 -16.70 24.74 4.51
CA CYS A 197 -16.32 23.53 3.79
C CYS A 197 -14.80 23.44 3.51
N ILE A 198 -14.29 22.21 3.37
CA ILE A 198 -12.95 21.96 2.81
C ILE A 198 -13.02 22.05 1.27
N ASP A 199 -12.90 23.26 0.73
CA ASP A 199 -13.10 23.53 -0.70
C ASP A 199 -12.01 22.95 -1.64
N ASP A 200 -10.83 22.66 -1.09
CA ASP A 200 -9.65 22.17 -1.81
C ASP A 200 -9.40 20.67 -1.66
N TRP A 201 -10.42 19.90 -1.28
CA TRP A 201 -10.32 18.46 -1.16
C TRP A 201 -9.84 17.81 -2.48
N PRO A 202 -8.80 16.95 -2.45
CA PRO A 202 -8.24 16.40 -3.68
C PRO A 202 -9.07 15.23 -4.23
N SER A 203 -9.39 15.25 -5.52
CA SER A 203 -10.10 14.15 -6.19
C SER A 203 -9.33 12.81 -6.10
N GLN A 204 -10.08 11.70 -6.10
CA GLN A 204 -9.55 10.33 -5.97
C GLN A 204 -8.68 10.14 -4.71
N SER A 205 -9.17 10.62 -3.57
CA SER A 205 -8.47 10.51 -2.28
C SER A 205 -9.31 9.85 -1.19
N PRO A 206 -9.80 8.62 -1.42
CA PRO A 206 -10.51 7.87 -0.37
C PRO A 206 -9.61 7.59 0.85
N ASP A 207 -8.30 7.45 0.63
CA ASP A 207 -7.33 7.19 1.70
C ASP A 207 -7.08 8.40 2.62
N THR A 208 -7.51 9.60 2.23
CA THR A 208 -7.48 10.78 3.12
C THR A 208 -8.78 10.96 3.89
N ASN A 209 -9.84 10.21 3.57
CA ASN A 209 -11.14 10.27 4.25
C ASN A 209 -11.23 9.17 5.34
N PRO A 210 -11.22 9.51 6.64
CA PRO A 210 -11.32 8.51 7.72
C PRO A 210 -12.61 7.68 7.69
N ILE A 211 -13.69 8.18 7.06
CA ILE A 211 -14.97 7.45 6.98
C ILE A 211 -14.83 6.12 6.21
N GLU A 212 -13.88 6.03 5.28
CA GLU A 212 -13.62 4.82 4.51
C GLU A 212 -13.12 3.68 5.40
N HIS A 213 -12.41 4.00 6.49
CA HIS A 213 -12.04 3.00 7.49
C HIS A 213 -13.26 2.50 8.27
N VAL A 214 -14.21 3.39 8.58
CA VAL A 214 -15.47 3.02 9.24
C VAL A 214 -16.30 2.11 8.34
N TRP A 215 -16.41 2.45 7.05
CA TRP A 215 -17.10 1.61 6.07
C TRP A 215 -16.45 0.25 5.89
N HIS A 216 -15.12 0.19 5.85
CA HIS A 216 -14.39 -1.07 5.77
C HIS A 216 -14.71 -1.97 6.98
N HIS A 217 -14.67 -1.40 8.19
CA HIS A 217 -14.97 -2.14 9.41
C HIS A 217 -16.45 -2.60 9.47
N LEU A 218 -17.39 -1.75 9.03
CA LEU A 218 -18.80 -2.11 8.94
C LEU A 218 -19.02 -3.30 7.99
N LYS A 219 -18.40 -3.27 6.80
CA LYS A 219 -18.50 -4.37 5.83
C LYS A 219 -17.99 -5.68 6.40
N LEU A 220 -16.84 -5.66 7.09
CA LEU A 220 -16.31 -6.85 7.74
C LEU A 220 -17.31 -7.44 8.73
N LYS A 221 -17.95 -6.59 9.54
CA LYS A 221 -18.98 -7.02 10.50
C LYS A 221 -20.25 -7.57 9.84
N LEU A 222 -20.67 -7.02 8.70
CA LEU A 222 -21.83 -7.50 7.96
C LEU A 222 -21.56 -8.75 7.11
N SER A 223 -20.28 -9.03 6.81
CA SER A 223 -19.84 -10.20 6.03
C SER A 223 -19.54 -11.44 6.87
N MET A 224 -19.62 -11.32 8.21
CA MET A 224 -19.58 -12.45 9.14
C MET A 224 -20.98 -12.96 9.41
#